data_AF-A0A2V9VJ16-F1
#
_entry.id   AF-A0A2V9VJ16-F1
#
_cell.length_a   1.000
_cell.length_b   1.000
_cell.length_c   1.000
_cell.angle_alpha   90.00
_cell.angle_beta   90.00
_cell.angle_gamma   90.00
#
_symmetry.space_group_name_H-M   'P 1'
#
loop_
_entity.id
_entity.type
_entity.pdbx_description
1 polymer ?
#
loop_
_entity_poly.entity_id
_entity_poly.type
_entity_poly.pdbx_seq_one_letter_code
_entity_poly.pdbx_strand_id
1 'polypeptide(L)'
;MSEERKAKIMQDGVSRRSVLGIGSAALAAAAFGELSAHAQTREGTRKAEGDHSSSNPGQENKPLLAENPHSNMPPPTDQGDVGPIWYSYDLTHKRIQEGGWTHQVTQRELPSSTEIAGVNMRLTAGSFRELHWHTADEWSIMLYGNARVTVLN
;
A
#
# COMPACT_ATOMS: atom_id res chain seq x y z
N MET A 1 -5.14 -1.36 -80.79
CA MET A 1 -5.04 -2.25 -79.63
C MET A 1 -4.45 -1.52 -78.41
N SER A 2 -5.14 -0.52 -77.83
CA SER A 2 -4.53 0.32 -76.78
C SER A 2 -5.44 0.72 -75.60
N GLU A 3 -6.76 0.56 -75.66
CA GLU A 3 -7.63 1.14 -74.63
C GLU A 3 -8.37 0.11 -73.76
N GLU A 4 -8.47 -1.16 -74.17
CA GLU A 4 -9.16 -2.19 -73.35
C GLU A 4 -8.32 -2.74 -72.19
N ARG A 5 -6.99 -2.57 -72.19
CA ARG A 5 -6.13 -3.01 -71.07
C ARG A 5 -6.02 -2.01 -69.93
N LYS A 6 -6.39 -0.74 -70.13
CA LYS A 6 -6.36 0.29 -69.07
C LYS A 6 -7.61 0.28 -68.19
N ALA A 7 -8.76 -0.12 -68.73
CA ALA A 7 -10.01 -0.16 -67.98
C ALA A 7 -10.06 -1.27 -66.91
N LYS A 8 -9.27 -2.35 -67.05
CA LYS A 8 -9.29 -3.48 -66.12
C LYS A 8 -8.44 -3.29 -64.86
N ILE A 9 -7.59 -2.26 -64.79
CA ILE A 9 -6.66 -2.03 -63.66
C ILE A 9 -7.23 -1.02 -62.65
N MET A 10 -8.25 -0.23 -63.02
CA MET A 10 -8.74 0.88 -62.19
C MET A 10 -10.07 0.60 -61.48
N GLN A 11 -10.38 -0.68 -61.22
CA GLN A 11 -11.63 -1.10 -60.57
C GLN A 11 -11.45 -2.10 -59.41
N ASP A 12 -10.22 -2.27 -58.90
CA ASP A 12 -9.93 -3.16 -57.75
C ASP A 12 -9.36 -2.42 -56.53
N GLY A 13 -9.44 -1.09 -56.49
CA GLY A 13 -8.90 -0.28 -55.41
C GLY A 13 -9.99 0.33 -54.55
N VAL A 14 -10.50 -0.44 -53.58
CA VAL A 14 -11.20 -0.05 -52.33
C VAL A 14 -12.36 -1.04 -52.09
N SER A 15 -12.01 -2.17 -51.48
CA SER A 15 -13.00 -3.12 -50.96
C SER A 15 -13.53 -2.64 -49.61
N ARG A 16 -14.80 -2.94 -49.29
CA ARG A 16 -15.42 -2.64 -47.98
C ARG A 16 -14.62 -3.21 -46.79
N ARG A 17 -13.79 -4.23 -47.02
CA ARG A 17 -12.82 -4.76 -46.03
C ARG A 17 -11.66 -3.80 -45.73
N SER A 18 -11.24 -3.00 -46.70
CA SER A 18 -10.18 -1.99 -46.52
C SER A 18 -10.62 -0.85 -45.61
N VAL A 19 -11.88 -0.39 -45.73
CA VAL A 19 -12.42 0.69 -44.88
C VAL A 19 -12.62 0.26 -43.42
N LEU A 20 -13.09 -0.97 -43.19
CA LEU A 20 -13.21 -1.52 -41.83
C LEU A 20 -11.84 -1.86 -41.20
N GLY A 21 -10.84 -2.25 -42.00
CA GLY A 21 -9.49 -2.51 -41.52
C GLY A 21 -8.71 -1.23 -41.17
N ILE A 22 -8.91 -0.15 -41.92
CA ILE A 22 -8.25 1.14 -41.66
C ILE A 22 -8.90 1.88 -40.48
N GLY A 23 -10.23 1.79 -40.33
CA GLY A 23 -10.95 2.44 -39.24
C GLY A 23 -10.69 1.82 -37.86
N SER A 24 -10.54 0.49 -37.78
CA SER A 24 -10.31 -0.22 -36.51
C SER A 24 -8.88 -0.07 -35.99
N ALA A 25 -7.88 0.03 -36.88
CA ALA A 25 -6.49 0.26 -36.48
C ALA A 25 -6.26 1.70 -35.96
N ALA A 26 -6.90 2.70 -36.58
CA ALA A 26 -6.75 4.11 -36.17
C ALA A 26 -7.46 4.43 -34.84
N LEU A 27 -8.64 3.86 -34.59
CA LEU A 27 -9.35 4.01 -33.32
C LEU A 27 -8.68 3.25 -32.18
N ALA A 28 -8.07 2.09 -32.44
CA ALA A 28 -7.28 1.39 -31.44
C ALA A 28 -6.05 2.21 -31.03
N ALA A 29 -5.32 2.80 -31.97
CA ALA A 29 -4.13 3.61 -31.65
C ALA A 29 -4.45 4.85 -30.80
N ALA A 30 -5.58 5.52 -31.04
CA ALA A 30 -5.99 6.69 -30.28
C ALA A 30 -6.54 6.35 -28.87
N ALA A 31 -7.07 5.14 -28.66
CA ALA A 31 -7.61 4.72 -27.37
C ALA A 31 -6.56 4.21 -26.38
N PHE A 32 -5.35 3.86 -26.84
CA PHE A 32 -4.27 3.35 -25.98
C PHE A 32 -3.12 4.35 -25.75
N GLY A 33 -3.09 5.46 -26.48
CA GLY A 33 -2.09 6.51 -26.30
C GLY A 33 -2.51 7.52 -25.24
N GLU A 34 -2.07 7.30 -23.99
CA GLU A 34 -1.97 8.27 -22.86
C GLU A 34 -2.49 7.77 -21.49
N LEU A 35 -2.54 6.46 -21.25
CA LEU A 35 -2.50 5.95 -19.87
C LEU A 35 -1.08 5.44 -19.56
N SER A 36 -0.09 6.31 -19.74
CA SER A 36 1.21 6.06 -19.12
C SER A 36 1.09 6.46 -17.66
N ALA A 37 0.99 5.47 -16.76
CA ALA A 37 1.21 5.66 -15.34
C ALA A 37 2.68 6.04 -15.14
N HIS A 38 2.99 7.34 -15.27
CA HIS A 38 4.33 7.85 -15.02
C HIS A 38 4.62 7.75 -13.52
N ALA A 39 5.80 7.24 -13.17
CA ALA A 39 6.30 7.30 -11.80
C ALA A 39 6.30 8.76 -11.30
N GLN A 40 5.99 8.98 -10.02
CA GLN A 40 5.97 10.32 -9.44
C GLN A 40 7.32 11.02 -9.66
N THR A 41 7.29 12.23 -10.24
CA THR A 41 8.48 13.05 -10.39
C THR A 41 8.45 14.20 -9.39
N ARG A 42 9.63 14.63 -8.94
CA ARG A 42 9.78 15.78 -8.02
C ARG A 42 9.12 17.07 -8.49
N GLU A 43 9.01 17.26 -9.81
CA GLU A 43 8.36 18.42 -10.40
C GLU A 43 6.84 18.22 -10.49
N GLY A 44 6.39 17.03 -10.89
CA GLY A 44 4.98 16.66 -10.92
C GLY A 44 4.31 16.76 -9.55
N THR A 45 4.96 16.22 -8.50
CA THR A 45 4.41 16.28 -7.13
C THR A 45 4.31 17.72 -6.63
N ARG A 46 5.34 18.55 -6.83
CA ARG A 46 5.32 19.98 -6.44
C ARG A 46 4.21 20.76 -7.15
N LYS A 47 3.94 20.45 -8.41
CA LYS A 47 2.84 21.07 -9.15
C LYS A 47 1.50 20.64 -8.57
N ALA A 48 1.32 19.34 -8.30
CA ALA A 48 0.08 18.79 -7.73
C ALA A 48 -0.21 19.28 -6.30
N GLU A 49 0.84 19.56 -5.50
CA GLU A 49 0.73 20.21 -4.18
C GLU A 49 0.29 21.68 -4.27
N GLY A 50 0.60 22.34 -5.38
CA GLY A 50 0.27 23.75 -5.61
C GLY A 50 -1.11 24.00 -6.22
N ASP A 51 -1.81 22.94 -6.65
CA ASP A 51 -3.16 23.02 -7.19
C ASP A 51 -4.16 22.16 -6.38
N HIS A 52 -5.32 21.85 -6.94
CA HIS A 52 -6.34 21.06 -6.25
C HIS A 52 -6.12 19.54 -6.32
N SER A 53 -5.06 19.07 -6.99
CA SER A 53 -4.79 17.66 -7.21
C SER A 53 -4.46 16.90 -5.93
N SER A 54 -3.83 17.56 -4.95
CA SER A 54 -3.57 16.96 -3.63
C SER A 54 -4.71 17.14 -2.63
N SER A 55 -5.83 17.76 -3.03
CA SER A 55 -6.96 18.01 -2.11
C SER A 55 -7.85 16.77 -1.97
N ASN A 56 -8.29 16.48 -0.74
CA ASN A 56 -9.24 15.43 -0.44
C ASN A 56 -10.59 16.04 0.00
N PRO A 57 -11.59 16.18 -0.89
CA PRO A 57 -12.91 16.72 -0.54
C PRO A 57 -13.78 15.73 0.25
N GLY A 58 -13.34 14.48 0.43
CA GLY A 58 -14.06 13.42 1.11
C GLY A 58 -14.03 13.51 2.64
N GLN A 59 -14.62 12.52 3.29
CA GLN A 59 -14.49 12.35 4.74
C GLN A 59 -13.08 11.88 5.08
N GLU A 60 -12.50 12.45 6.13
CA GLU A 60 -11.14 12.17 6.53
C GLU A 60 -11.01 12.09 8.05
N ASN A 61 -10.20 11.14 8.52
CA ASN A 61 -9.80 11.05 9.92
C ASN A 61 -8.67 12.06 10.19
N LYS A 62 -9.05 13.31 10.45
CA LYS A 62 -8.09 14.41 10.67
C LYS A 62 -7.09 14.15 11.80
N PRO A 63 -7.48 13.60 12.97
CA PRO A 63 -6.50 13.22 14.00
C PRO A 63 -5.43 12.26 13.50
N LEU A 64 -5.81 11.19 12.80
CA LEU A 64 -4.85 10.20 12.31
C LEU A 64 -3.94 10.78 11.21
N LEU A 65 -4.48 11.64 10.35
CA LEU A 65 -3.68 12.37 9.36
C LEU A 65 -2.66 13.29 10.02
N ALA A 66 -3.03 13.96 11.12
CA ALA A 66 -2.11 14.84 11.84
C ALA A 66 -0.94 14.07 12.47
N GLU A 67 -1.16 12.82 12.88
CA GLU A 67 -0.10 11.94 13.38
C GLU A 67 0.81 11.42 12.25
N ASN A 68 0.25 11.16 11.07
CA ASN A 68 0.95 10.55 9.94
C ASN A 68 0.78 11.35 8.62
N PRO A 69 1.22 12.62 8.56
CA PRO A 69 0.98 13.48 7.39
C PRO A 69 1.64 12.92 6.13
N HIS A 70 2.81 12.30 6.28
CA HIS A 70 3.59 11.75 5.18
C HIS A 70 3.04 10.43 4.61
N SER A 71 2.08 9.78 5.28
CA SER A 71 1.39 8.63 4.70
C SER A 71 0.42 9.04 3.60
N ASN A 72 -0.19 10.23 3.72
CA ASN A 72 -1.12 10.76 2.72
C ASN A 72 -0.41 11.71 1.73
N MET A 73 0.63 12.41 2.21
CA MET A 73 1.47 13.32 1.41
C MET A 73 2.95 12.89 1.50
N PRO A 74 3.33 11.80 0.82
CA PRO A 74 4.69 11.29 0.87
C PRO A 74 5.69 12.26 0.21
N PRO A 75 6.96 12.27 0.64
CA PRO A 75 8.01 13.02 -0.04
C PRO A 75 8.09 12.65 -1.53
N PRO A 76 8.40 13.60 -2.44
CA PRO A 76 8.48 13.31 -3.88
C PRO A 76 9.59 12.35 -4.32
N THR A 77 10.42 11.90 -3.38
CA THR A 77 11.47 10.88 -3.59
C THR A 77 10.98 9.46 -3.35
N ASP A 78 9.84 9.30 -2.69
CA ASP A 78 9.26 7.98 -2.41
C ASP A 78 8.66 7.42 -3.70
N GLN A 79 8.94 6.15 -3.98
CA GLN A 79 8.46 5.47 -5.19
C GLN A 79 8.26 3.98 -4.93
N GLY A 80 7.39 3.38 -5.73
CA GLY A 80 7.08 1.95 -5.68
C GLY A 80 5.93 1.62 -4.75
N ASP A 81 5.58 0.33 -4.72
CA ASP A 81 4.57 -0.23 -3.83
C ASP A 81 5.27 -0.87 -2.64
N VAL A 82 5.38 -0.10 -1.55
CA VAL A 82 5.88 -0.61 -0.28
C VAL A 82 4.68 -0.99 0.58
N GLY A 83 4.60 -2.27 0.96
CA GLY A 83 3.59 -2.72 1.90
C GLY A 83 3.73 -2.05 3.27
N PRO A 84 2.85 -2.35 4.24
CA PRO A 84 2.93 -1.77 5.57
C PRO A 84 4.28 -2.05 6.24
N ILE A 85 4.94 -0.99 6.70
CA ILE A 85 6.23 -1.04 7.41
C ILE A 85 6.11 -0.68 8.90
N TRP A 86 4.93 -0.24 9.33
CA TRP A 86 4.66 0.11 10.72
C TRP A 86 3.22 -0.28 11.08
N TYR A 87 2.98 -0.49 12.36
CA TYR A 87 1.65 -0.73 12.92
C TYR A 87 1.61 -0.20 14.35
N SER A 88 0.49 0.39 14.77
CA SER A 88 0.31 0.87 16.14
C SER A 88 -0.31 -0.19 17.03
N TYR A 89 0.26 -0.41 18.21
CA TYR A 89 -0.36 -1.27 19.23
C TYR A 89 -1.77 -0.79 19.62
N ASP A 90 -2.06 0.50 19.54
CA ASP A 90 -3.38 1.04 19.93
C ASP A 90 -4.50 0.64 18.97
N LEU A 91 -4.17 0.12 17.79
CA LEU A 91 -5.12 -0.45 16.85
C LEU A 91 -5.40 -1.94 17.09
N THR A 92 -4.64 -2.57 17.99
CA THR A 92 -4.77 -3.99 18.30
C THR A 92 -5.75 -4.24 19.45
N HIS A 93 -6.34 -5.43 19.48
CA HIS A 93 -7.21 -5.81 20.59
C HIS A 93 -6.42 -5.93 21.89
N LYS A 94 -6.87 -5.20 22.92
CA LYS A 94 -6.32 -5.28 24.27
C LYS A 94 -7.05 -6.32 25.11
N ARG A 95 -6.35 -7.41 25.44
CA ARG A 95 -6.82 -8.40 26.40
C ARG A 95 -6.58 -7.87 27.81
N ILE A 96 -7.66 -7.53 28.50
CA ILE A 96 -7.64 -7.00 29.86
C ILE A 96 -8.02 -8.12 30.83
N GLN A 97 -7.28 -8.22 31.94
CA GLN A 97 -7.57 -9.16 33.02
C GLN A 97 -7.35 -8.48 34.38
N GLU A 98 -7.80 -9.11 35.46
CA GLU A 98 -7.37 -8.71 36.79
C GLU A 98 -5.83 -8.78 36.87
N GLY A 99 -5.22 -7.72 37.37
CA GLY A 99 -3.77 -7.63 37.48
C GLY A 99 -3.02 -7.10 36.27
N GLY A 100 -3.67 -6.82 35.13
CA GLY A 100 -2.95 -6.29 33.96
C GLY A 100 -3.66 -6.33 32.61
N TRP A 101 -2.89 -6.07 31.56
CA TRP A 101 -3.34 -6.21 30.18
C TRP A 101 -2.21 -6.60 29.25
N THR A 102 -2.57 -7.12 28.09
CA THR A 102 -1.65 -7.40 26.99
C THR A 102 -2.30 -7.06 25.66
N HIS A 103 -1.49 -6.61 24.72
CA HIS A 103 -1.85 -6.49 23.30
C HIS A 103 -0.64 -6.81 22.43
N GLN A 104 -0.87 -7.28 21.21
CA GLN A 104 0.15 -7.88 20.38
C GLN A 104 0.05 -7.42 18.93
N VAL A 105 1.22 -7.25 18.31
CA VAL A 105 1.36 -7.07 16.86
C VAL A 105 2.16 -8.26 16.34
N THR A 106 1.53 -9.07 15.51
CA THR A 106 2.18 -10.22 14.87
C THR A 106 2.17 -10.05 13.35
N GLN A 107 2.64 -11.06 12.62
CA GLN A 107 2.54 -11.11 11.16
C GLN A 107 1.09 -10.90 10.63
N ARG A 108 0.06 -11.14 11.46
CA ARG A 108 -1.35 -10.91 11.09
C ARG A 108 -1.65 -9.43 10.90
N GLU A 109 -1.05 -8.57 11.73
CA GLU A 109 -1.23 -7.12 11.68
C GLU A 109 -0.14 -6.45 10.83
N LEU A 110 1.10 -6.97 10.87
CA LEU A 110 2.24 -6.47 10.10
C LEU A 110 2.91 -7.61 9.29
N PRO A 111 2.40 -7.94 8.09
CA PRO A 111 2.84 -9.11 7.33
C PRO A 111 4.32 -9.10 6.89
N SER A 112 4.92 -7.91 6.82
CA SER A 112 6.35 -7.73 6.53
C SER A 112 7.26 -8.22 7.65
N SER A 113 6.75 -8.39 8.88
CA SER A 113 7.48 -8.94 10.02
C SER A 113 7.25 -10.45 10.14
N THR A 114 8.09 -11.25 9.48
CA THR A 114 7.93 -12.72 9.43
C THR A 114 8.60 -13.45 10.60
N GLU A 115 9.71 -12.91 11.11
CA GLU A 115 10.54 -13.59 12.13
C GLU A 115 10.29 -13.08 13.55
N ILE A 116 9.64 -11.92 13.71
CA ILE A 116 9.47 -11.24 15.00
C ILE A 116 7.99 -10.89 15.19
N ALA A 117 7.49 -11.15 16.39
CA ALA A 117 6.21 -10.66 16.89
C ALA A 117 6.45 -9.86 18.18
N GLY A 118 5.64 -8.84 18.39
CA GLY A 118 5.73 -7.97 19.56
C GLY A 118 4.53 -8.12 20.48
N VAL A 119 4.79 -8.14 21.78
CA VAL A 119 3.77 -8.06 22.83
C VAL A 119 4.10 -6.88 23.73
N ASN A 120 3.12 -6.00 23.94
CA ASN A 120 3.20 -4.96 24.95
C ASN A 120 2.27 -5.36 26.11
N MET A 121 2.86 -5.52 27.29
CA MET A 121 2.21 -6.06 28.48
C MET A 121 2.40 -5.11 29.66
N ARG A 122 1.36 -5.03 30.49
CA ARG A 122 1.41 -4.35 31.79
C ARG A 122 0.91 -5.28 32.88
N LEU A 123 1.64 -5.34 33.99
CA LEU A 123 1.17 -5.91 35.25
C LEU A 123 1.03 -4.82 36.32
N THR A 124 0.02 -4.94 37.18
CA THR A 124 -0.06 -4.13 38.40
C THR A 124 0.82 -4.72 39.51
N ALA A 125 1.12 -3.91 40.52
CA ALA A 125 1.98 -4.33 41.63
C ALA A 125 1.43 -5.58 42.34
N GLY A 126 2.28 -6.60 42.53
CA GLY A 126 1.91 -7.87 43.16
C GLY A 126 1.19 -8.87 42.24
N SER A 127 0.82 -8.47 41.02
CA SER A 127 0.26 -9.39 40.02
C SER A 127 1.36 -10.23 39.36
N PHE A 128 0.95 -11.32 38.69
CA PHE A 128 1.87 -12.22 38.02
C PHE A 128 1.42 -12.48 36.59
N ARG A 129 2.40 -12.75 35.72
CA ARG A 129 2.15 -13.49 34.49
C ARG A 129 2.28 -14.98 34.85
N GLU A 130 1.23 -15.75 34.59
CA GLU A 130 1.20 -17.20 34.87
C GLU A 130 2.48 -17.89 34.39
N LEU A 131 2.99 -18.86 35.17
CA LEU A 131 4.13 -19.67 34.75
C LEU A 131 3.79 -20.37 33.44
N HIS A 132 4.60 -20.14 32.41
CA HIS A 132 4.37 -20.73 31.10
C HIS A 132 5.69 -20.89 30.34
N TRP A 133 5.63 -21.61 29.23
CA TRP A 133 6.70 -21.70 28.24
C TRP A 133 6.09 -21.56 26.84
N HIS A 134 6.95 -21.31 25.85
CA HIS A 134 6.58 -21.35 24.43
C HIS A 134 7.79 -21.78 23.60
N THR A 135 7.57 -22.08 22.33
CA THR A 135 8.63 -22.55 21.41
C THR A 135 9.52 -21.44 20.87
N ALA A 136 9.02 -20.20 20.83
CA ALA A 136 9.80 -19.04 20.42
C ALA A 136 10.80 -18.65 21.52
N ASP A 137 11.87 -17.94 21.15
CA ASP A 137 12.71 -17.28 22.14
C ASP A 137 12.03 -15.98 22.60
N GLU A 138 12.16 -15.63 23.89
CA GLU A 138 11.61 -14.38 24.44
C GLU A 138 12.73 -13.38 24.73
N TRP A 139 12.59 -12.16 24.19
CA TRP A 139 13.38 -11.00 24.59
C TRP A 139 12.44 -9.91 25.11
N SER A 140 12.83 -9.25 26.21
CA SER A 140 11.99 -8.23 26.85
C SER A 140 12.78 -6.98 27.25
N ILE A 141 12.10 -5.84 27.21
CA ILE A 141 12.58 -4.55 27.69
C ILE A 141 11.57 -3.97 28.69
N MET A 142 12.07 -3.56 29.86
CA MET A 142 11.25 -2.94 30.89
C MET A 142 11.05 -1.45 30.59
N LEU A 143 9.87 -1.08 30.08
CA LEU A 143 9.56 0.32 29.74
C LEU A 143 9.19 1.17 30.97
N TYR A 144 8.63 0.56 32.01
CA TYR A 144 8.21 1.22 33.24
C TYR A 144 8.17 0.25 34.42
N GLY A 145 8.63 0.70 35.59
CA GLY A 145 8.57 -0.06 36.84
C GLY A 145 9.65 -1.13 36.96
N ASN A 146 9.34 -2.20 37.69
CA ASN A 146 10.21 -3.35 37.88
C ASN A 146 9.39 -4.65 37.96
N ALA A 147 10.04 -5.78 37.71
CA ALA A 147 9.44 -7.10 37.83
C ALA A 147 10.49 -8.12 38.30
N ARG A 148 10.02 -9.23 38.87
CA ARG A 148 10.85 -10.41 39.15
C ARG A 148 10.56 -11.46 38.10
N VAL A 149 11.62 -12.00 37.48
CA VAL A 149 11.54 -13.06 36.47
C VAL A 149 12.21 -14.31 37.03
N THR A 150 11.60 -15.46 36.79
CA THR A 150 12.12 -16.78 37.19
C THR A 150 12.19 -17.66 35.94
N VAL A 151 13.33 -18.33 35.74
CA VAL A 151 13.57 -19.27 34.63
C VAL A 151 14.23 -20.52 35.20
N LEU A 152 13.90 -21.69 34.64
CA LEU A 152 14.54 -22.98 34.95
C LEU A 152 15.09 -23.57 33.65
N ASN A 153 16.23 -24.25 33.75
CA ASN A 153 16.91 -24.96 32.66
C ASN A 153 17.07 -26.43 33.03
#